data_AF-A0A2D5XRP0-F1
#
_entry.id   AF-A0A2D5XRP0-F1
#
_cell.length_a   1.000
_cell.length_b   1.000
_cell.length_c   1.000
_cell.angle_alpha   90.00
_cell.angle_beta   90.00
_cell.angle_gamma   90.00
#
_symmetry.space_group_name_H-M   'P 1'
#
loop_
_entity.id
_entity.type
_entity.pdbx_description
1 polymer ?
#
loop_
_entity_poly.entity_id
_entity_poly.type
_entity_poly.pdbx_seq_one_letter_code
_entity_poly.pdbx_strand_id
1 'polypeptide(L)'
;MAPHGGALIPIADGAANIEVVLDREQGELTLFLFDGCAENSLRSDLASMTLVCDNEIFELAARASGLTGETVGDTSEFGLVDERLKGRESLSGKLARVSLLGSTLTDVGIECPVPE
;
A
#
# COMPACT_ATOMS: atom_id res chain seq x y z
N MET A 1 8.77 -7.79 -10.91
CA MET A 1 8.28 -8.74 -9.90
C MET A 1 8.08 -7.95 -8.62
N ALA A 2 7.02 -8.22 -7.87
CA ALA A 2 6.74 -7.50 -6.64
C ALA A 2 7.70 -8.00 -5.52
N PRO A 3 8.43 -7.10 -4.82
CA PRO A 3 9.44 -7.50 -3.82
C PRO A 3 8.94 -8.39 -2.69
N HIS A 4 7.68 -8.26 -2.30
CA HIS A 4 7.04 -8.98 -1.20
C HIS A 4 6.00 -10.01 -1.68
N GLY A 5 5.96 -10.30 -2.98
CA GLY A 5 5.01 -11.26 -3.57
C GLY A 5 3.58 -10.73 -3.69
N GLY A 6 3.38 -9.42 -3.56
CA GLY A 6 2.07 -8.77 -3.72
C GLY A 6 1.71 -8.43 -5.17
N ALA A 7 0.62 -7.68 -5.32
CA ALA A 7 0.24 -7.05 -6.58
C ALA A 7 0.96 -5.71 -6.74
N LEU A 8 1.75 -5.56 -7.81
CA LEU A 8 2.49 -4.33 -8.10
C LEU A 8 1.72 -3.44 -9.07
N ILE A 9 1.40 -2.23 -8.64
CA ILE A 9 0.51 -1.31 -9.33
C ILE A 9 1.28 -0.04 -9.72
N PRO A 10 1.50 0.22 -11.02
CA PRO A 10 2.19 1.43 -11.46
C PRO A 10 1.31 2.67 -11.27
N ILE A 11 1.92 3.73 -10.77
CA ILE A 11 1.29 5.03 -10.50
C ILE A 11 2.21 6.16 -10.99
N ALA A 12 1.73 7.41 -10.96
CA ALA A 12 2.50 8.58 -11.41
C ALA A 12 3.14 8.36 -12.80
N ASP A 13 2.34 7.90 -13.77
CA ASP A 13 2.79 7.59 -15.13
C ASP A 13 3.98 6.61 -15.20
N GLY A 14 4.07 5.68 -14.24
CA GLY A 14 5.11 4.65 -14.16
C GLY A 14 6.39 5.10 -13.44
N ALA A 15 6.42 6.31 -12.87
CA ALA A 15 7.54 6.78 -12.06
C ALA A 15 7.62 6.13 -10.67
N ALA A 16 6.52 5.55 -10.20
CA ALA A 16 6.42 4.88 -8.92
C ALA A 16 5.47 3.67 -8.99
N ASN A 17 5.55 2.81 -7.99
CA ASN A 17 4.67 1.66 -7.82
C ASN A 17 4.13 1.60 -6.39
N ILE A 18 2.94 1.04 -6.25
CA ILE A 18 2.40 0.56 -4.98
C ILE A 18 2.38 -0.96 -5.05
N GLU A 19 3.06 -1.63 -4.12
CA GLU A 19 2.86 -3.06 -3.91
C GLU A 19 1.78 -3.28 -2.85
N VAL A 20 0.79 -4.12 -3.16
CA VAL A 20 -0.31 -4.49 -2.27
C VAL A 20 -0.13 -5.93 -1.85
N VAL A 21 0.00 -6.18 -0.54
CA VAL A 21 0.15 -7.52 0.05
C VAL A 21 -1.03 -7.77 0.99
N LEU A 22 -1.85 -8.77 0.67
CA LEU A 22 -2.98 -9.20 1.50
C LEU A 22 -2.69 -10.58 2.09
N ASP A 23 -2.54 -10.66 3.40
CA ASP A 23 -2.61 -11.90 4.16
C ASP A 23 -4.05 -12.15 4.60
N ARG A 24 -4.73 -13.04 3.88
CA ARG A 24 -6.14 -13.38 4.11
C ARG A 24 -6.36 -14.31 5.32
N GLU A 25 -5.32 -14.94 5.86
CA GLU A 25 -5.45 -15.77 7.06
C GLU A 25 -5.46 -14.89 8.30
N GLN A 26 -4.55 -13.91 8.34
CA GLN A 26 -4.40 -12.98 9.45
C GLN A 26 -5.32 -11.75 9.31
N GLY A 27 -5.80 -11.45 8.10
CA GLY A 27 -6.54 -10.23 7.80
C GLY A 27 -5.61 -9.02 7.80
N GLU A 28 -4.34 -9.21 7.42
CA GLU A 28 -3.34 -8.15 7.34
C GLU A 28 -3.25 -7.62 5.91
N LEU A 29 -3.28 -6.29 5.79
CA LEU A 29 -3.02 -5.60 4.53
C LEU A 29 -1.81 -4.71 4.72
N THR A 30 -0.84 -4.85 3.82
CA THR A 30 0.36 -4.01 3.77
C THR A 30 0.50 -3.38 2.39
N LEU A 31 0.83 -2.10 2.36
CA LEU A 31 1.18 -1.33 1.17
C LEU A 31 2.63 -0.89 1.26
N PHE A 32 3.37 -1.10 0.19
CA PHE A 32 4.73 -0.60 0.03
C PHE A 32 4.81 0.38 -1.14
N LEU A 33 5.56 1.45 -0.96
CA LEU A 33 5.82 2.44 -2.00
C LEU A 33 7.21 2.24 -2.59
N PHE A 34 7.29 2.17 -3.92
CA PHE A 34 8.56 2.00 -4.63
C PHE A 34 8.70 2.94 -5.83
N ASP A 35 9.92 3.08 -6.30
CA ASP A 35 10.23 3.69 -7.59
C ASP A 35 9.66 2.88 -8.77
N GLY A 36 9.76 3.43 -9.98
CA GLY A 36 9.18 2.85 -11.19
C GLY A 36 9.65 1.43 -11.52
N CYS A 37 10.83 1.04 -11.07
CA CYS A 37 11.38 -0.30 -11.27
C CYS A 37 11.10 -1.26 -10.10
N ALA A 38 10.54 -0.77 -8.99
CA ALA A 38 10.38 -1.50 -7.74
C ALA A 38 11.70 -1.99 -7.12
N GLU A 39 12.77 -1.22 -7.31
CA GLU A 39 14.10 -1.53 -6.76
C GLU A 39 14.39 -0.74 -5.47
N ASN A 40 13.79 0.46 -5.33
CA ASN A 40 14.02 1.34 -4.20
C ASN A 40 12.71 1.80 -3.57
N SER A 41 12.65 1.77 -2.24
CA SER A 41 11.53 2.29 -1.46
C SER A 41 11.41 3.81 -1.58
N LEU A 42 10.19 4.32 -1.74
CA LEU A 42 9.88 5.74 -1.74
C LEU A 42 9.17 6.13 -0.46
N ARG A 43 9.73 7.10 0.27
CA ARG A 43 9.13 7.58 1.52
C ARG A 43 7.97 8.54 1.25
N SER A 44 6.96 8.43 2.10
CA SER A 44 5.78 9.27 2.15
C SER A 44 5.75 10.07 3.45
N ASP A 45 5.20 11.28 3.37
CA ASP A 45 4.95 12.15 4.51
C ASP A 45 3.62 11.88 5.23
N LEU A 46 2.87 10.88 4.77
CA LEU A 46 1.58 10.51 5.35
C LEU A 46 1.77 9.70 6.64
N ALA A 47 0.93 10.01 7.64
CA ALA A 47 0.82 9.19 8.86
C ALA A 47 -0.11 7.98 8.66
N SER A 48 -0.98 8.02 7.64
CA SER A 48 -1.89 6.95 7.27
C SER A 48 -2.33 7.08 5.82
N MET A 49 -2.83 5.98 5.27
CA MET A 49 -3.50 5.94 3.96
C MET A 49 -4.91 5.37 4.10
N THR A 50 -5.88 6.07 3.52
CA THR A 50 -7.26 5.62 3.49
C THR A 50 -7.54 4.86 2.20
N LEU A 51 -7.90 3.59 2.33
CA LEU A 51 -8.39 2.74 1.25
C LEU A 51 -9.91 2.60 1.35
N VAL A 52 -10.59 2.79 0.22
CA VAL A 52 -12.03 2.56 0.07
C VAL A 52 -12.27 1.37 -0.85
N CYS A 53 -12.91 0.32 -0.32
CA CYS A 53 -13.25 -0.94 -1.02
C CYS A 53 -14.69 -1.32 -0.72
N ASP A 54 -15.55 -1.54 -1.70
CA ASP A 54 -16.92 -2.06 -1.50
C ASP A 54 -17.77 -1.34 -0.43
N ASN A 55 -17.64 0.01 -0.35
CA ASN A 55 -18.23 0.87 0.69
C ASN A 55 -17.64 0.71 2.11
N GLU A 56 -16.57 -0.05 2.26
CA GLU A 56 -15.78 -0.14 3.48
C GLU A 56 -14.57 0.78 3.40
N ILE A 57 -14.20 1.32 4.55
CA ILE A 57 -13.03 2.17 4.73
C ILE A 57 -12.02 1.42 5.59
N PHE A 58 -10.79 1.42 5.12
CA PHE A 58 -9.63 0.81 5.75
C PHE A 58 -8.56 1.90 5.91
N GLU A 59 -8.15 2.16 7.15
CA GLU A 59 -7.12 3.16 7.46
C GLU A 59 -5.81 2.42 7.78
N LEU A 60 -4.87 2.47 6.84
CA LEU A 60 -3.56 1.83 7.00
C LEU A 60 -2.62 2.81 7.68
N ALA A 61 -2.08 2.43 8.84
CA ALA A 61 -1.15 3.28 9.58
C ALA A 61 0.26 3.19 8.97
N ALA A 62 0.95 4.32 8.90
CA ALA A 62 2.38 4.37 8.57
C ALA A 62 3.18 3.52 9.57
N ARG A 63 4.08 2.67 9.07
CA ARG A 63 4.94 1.82 9.88
C ARG A 63 6.36 2.38 9.89
N ALA A 64 6.89 2.63 11.09
CA ALA A 64 8.29 3.01 11.26
C ALA A 64 9.18 1.76 11.20
N SER A 65 10.41 1.89 10.70
CA SER A 65 11.37 0.80 10.65
C SER A 65 12.72 1.23 11.23
N GLY A 66 13.09 0.61 12.35
CA GLY A 66 14.38 0.88 13.00
C GLY A 66 15.59 0.41 12.19
N LEU A 67 15.39 -0.49 11.21
CA LEU A 67 16.45 -1.01 10.36
C LEU A 67 16.82 -0.03 9.22
N THR A 68 15.82 0.70 8.69
CA THR A 68 15.97 1.66 7.58
C THR A 68 16.00 3.11 8.04
N GLY A 69 15.65 3.36 9.32
CA GLY A 69 15.54 4.69 9.90
C GLY A 69 14.26 5.43 9.51
N GLU A 70 13.25 4.74 8.99
CA GLU A 70 11.95 5.30 8.65
C GLU A 70 11.12 5.62 9.90
N THR A 71 10.33 6.70 9.82
CA THR A 71 9.44 7.15 10.90
C THR A 71 8.01 7.36 10.38
N VAL A 72 7.04 7.53 11.28
CA VAL A 72 5.68 7.94 10.88
C VAL A 72 5.75 9.32 10.21
N GLY A 73 5.23 9.42 8.99
CA GLY A 73 5.40 10.62 8.15
C GLY A 73 6.78 10.73 7.47
N ASP A 74 7.56 9.65 7.45
CA ASP A 74 8.74 9.47 6.59
C ASP A 74 8.98 7.95 6.41
N THR A 75 8.02 7.27 5.77
CA THR A 75 8.05 5.82 5.57
C THR A 75 7.51 5.40 4.21
N SER A 76 7.95 4.26 3.73
CA SER A 76 7.45 3.59 2.53
C SER A 76 6.43 2.49 2.82
N GLU A 77 6.16 2.18 4.10
CA GLU A 77 5.29 1.06 4.49
C GLU A 77 4.06 1.55 5.27
N PHE A 78 2.90 1.03 4.88
CA PHE A 78 1.61 1.28 5.54
C PHE A 78 0.90 -0.04 5.76
N GLY A 79 0.29 -0.25 6.92
CA GLY A 79 -0.45 -1.49 7.14
C GLY A 79 -1.52 -1.42 8.20
N LEU A 80 -2.39 -2.43 8.19
CA LEU A 80 -3.44 -2.65 9.18
C LEU A 80 -3.72 -4.15 9.33
N VAL A 81 -4.39 -4.49 10.43
CA VAL A 81 -5.01 -5.81 10.63
C VAL A 81 -6.49 -5.59 10.90
N ASP A 82 -7.35 -6.24 10.12
CA ASP A 82 -8.82 -6.13 10.23
C ASP A 82 -9.49 -7.44 9.83
N GLU A 83 -10.40 -7.93 10.67
CA GLU A 83 -11.13 -9.19 10.45
C GLU A 83 -11.93 -9.19 9.13
N ARG A 84 -12.34 -8.01 8.63
CA ARG A 84 -13.07 -7.88 7.36
C ARG A 84 -12.24 -8.26 6.14
N LEU A 85 -10.92 -8.37 6.29
CA LEU A 85 -9.99 -8.80 5.24
C LEU A 85 -9.78 -10.32 5.21
N LYS A 86 -10.14 -11.03 6.29
CA LYS A 86 -9.94 -12.48 6.35
C LYS A 86 -10.77 -13.20 5.31
N GLY A 87 -10.16 -14.19 4.66
CA GLY A 87 -10.82 -15.00 3.65
C GLY A 87 -11.16 -14.28 2.34
N ARG A 88 -10.75 -13.02 2.13
CA ARG A 88 -10.92 -12.35 0.82
C ARG A 88 -10.02 -12.96 -0.25
N GLU A 89 -10.57 -13.23 -1.42
CA GLU A 89 -9.83 -13.72 -2.60
C GLU A 89 -9.24 -12.59 -3.45
N SER A 90 -9.78 -11.39 -3.29
CA SER A 90 -9.27 -10.20 -3.97
C SER A 90 -9.60 -8.96 -3.17
N LEU A 91 -8.87 -7.89 -3.47
CA LEU A 91 -9.11 -6.56 -2.95
C LEU A 91 -9.07 -5.58 -4.11
N SER A 92 -10.18 -4.90 -4.37
CA SER A 92 -10.28 -3.84 -5.37
C SER A 92 -10.84 -2.59 -4.72
N GLY A 93 -10.22 -1.44 -4.99
CA GLY A 93 -10.61 -0.19 -4.34
C GLY A 93 -9.79 1.00 -4.79
N LYS A 94 -9.88 2.07 -4.01
CA LYS A 94 -9.13 3.30 -4.27
C LYS A 94 -8.49 3.83 -3.01
N LEU A 95 -7.21 4.19 -3.12
CA LEU A 95 -6.55 5.01 -2.13
C LEU A 95 -6.99 6.46 -2.33
N ALA A 96 -7.56 7.05 -1.29
CA ALA A 96 -8.04 8.43 -1.34
C ALA A 96 -6.90 9.41 -1.62
N ARG A 97 -5.71 9.13 -1.06
CA ARG A 97 -4.51 9.94 -1.21
C ARG A 97 -3.24 9.11 -1.11
N VAL A 98 -2.27 9.39 -1.97
CA VAL A 98 -0.90 8.87 -1.91
C VAL A 98 0.06 10.04 -2.09
N SER A 99 1.10 10.16 -1.26
CA SER A 99 2.09 11.24 -1.32
C SER A 99 3.48 10.67 -1.46
N LEU A 100 4.18 11.03 -2.53
CA LEU A 100 5.56 10.59 -2.84
C LEU A 100 6.16 11.49 -3.90
N LEU A 101 7.50 11.56 -3.95
CA LEU A 101 8.24 12.37 -4.94
C LEU A 101 7.81 13.85 -4.97
N GLY A 102 7.39 14.41 -3.83
CA GLY A 102 6.88 15.78 -3.75
C GLY A 102 5.53 16.01 -4.45
N SER A 103 4.87 14.94 -4.90
CA SER A 103 3.55 14.97 -5.54
C SER A 103 2.51 14.28 -4.65
N THR A 104 1.26 14.73 -4.77
CA THR A 104 0.12 14.06 -4.15
C THR A 104 -0.82 13.57 -5.25
N LEU A 105 -1.08 12.27 -5.23
CA LEU A 105 -2.07 11.60 -6.08
C LEU A 105 -3.34 11.36 -5.28
N THR A 106 -4.49 11.38 -5.96
CA THR A 106 -5.81 11.08 -5.36
C THR A 106 -6.53 10.05 -6.19
N ASP A 107 -7.48 9.32 -5.58
CA ASP A 107 -8.30 8.31 -6.23
C ASP A 107 -7.49 7.23 -6.97
N VAL A 108 -6.37 6.83 -6.39
CA VAL A 108 -5.44 5.84 -6.97
C VAL A 108 -6.08 4.47 -6.87
N GLY A 109 -6.41 3.87 -8.02
CA GLY A 109 -6.99 2.53 -8.08
C GLY A 109 -6.01 1.47 -7.62
N ILE A 110 -6.50 0.53 -6.81
CA ILE A 110 -5.77 -0.69 -6.47
C ILE A 110 -6.57 -1.92 -6.89
N GLU A 111 -5.85 -2.95 -7.34
CA GLU A 111 -6.39 -4.26 -7.65
C GLU A 111 -5.36 -5.31 -7.23
N CYS A 112 -5.73 -6.14 -6.26
CA CYS A 112 -4.90 -7.21 -5.72
C CYS A 112 -5.66 -8.53 -5.84
N PRO A 113 -5.39 -9.34 -6.88
CA PRO A 113 -5.81 -10.74 -6.88
C PRO A 113 -4.96 -11.50 -5.86
N VAL A 114 -5.58 -12.30 -4.99
CA VAL A 114 -4.84 -13.23 -4.14
C VAL A 114 -4.73 -14.55 -4.91
N PRO A 115 -3.53 -14.98 -5.34
CA PRO A 115 -3.37 -16.28 -5.98
C PRO A 115 -3.78 -17.41 -5.04
N GLU A 116 -4.30 -18.51 -5.61
CA GLU A 116 -4.71 -19.74 -4.90
C GLU A 116 -3.58 -20.38 -4.09
#